data_AF-A0A2P6TY11-F1
#
_entry.id   AF-A0A2P6TY11-F1
#
_cell.length_a   1.000
_cell.length_b   1.000
_cell.length_c   1.000
_cell.angle_alpha   90.00
_cell.angle_beta   90.00
_cell.angle_gamma   90.00
#
_symmetry.space_group_name_H-M   'P 1'
#
loop_
_entity.id
_entity.type
_entity.pdbx_description
1 polymer ?
#
loop_
_entity_poly.entity_id
_entity_poly.type
_entity_poly.pdbx_seq_one_letter_code
_entity_poly.pdbx_strand_id
1 'polypeptide(L)'
;MRATAAPAALLASPALAAPRRLAAAAAIPALPLGWVPRPAAQRPLSRAAAASSSADKPSGQQPGAGDNPILEKVVQVERQNERGLAYGALAVLLGGAGLALLAVPQRCVEFLWAATPSVLVAGITRNFGSVLLLVAVCAHCLKEAAEHGRMQSETYRRLNLGLLWWGLGSALALWLAPAQPLRMGQGLMTALLLATAWHAGLTYQETDEQGLKPGYLFKQFLGSLGNLASYSNTDKSAIVSLYVYGLAAKTTIAAAAAHLLEGKMRIMSDGLLLAPLGSLGVSLLPLVGVGYLLVALVLFTQKDAARRGRLGASTFKSLNAGLAIVGLAHAASLAGLWQAGALAHTKLAAAKIAVQASLAAFALYNYAFAKK
;
A
#
# COMPACT_ATOMS: atom_id res chain seq x y z
N MET A 1 57.55 -1.28 -38.64
CA MET A 1 56.78 -0.69 -37.52
C MET A 1 56.24 0.67 -37.96
N ARG A 2 54.96 0.74 -38.35
CA ARG A 2 54.26 2.00 -38.65
C ARG A 2 53.16 2.18 -37.62
N ALA A 3 53.25 3.24 -36.83
CA ALA A 3 52.24 3.63 -35.86
C ALA A 3 51.12 4.38 -36.60
N THR A 4 49.90 3.85 -36.56
CA THR A 4 48.68 4.50 -37.03
C THR A 4 48.09 5.33 -35.89
N ALA A 5 48.09 6.66 -36.05
CA ALA A 5 47.41 7.59 -35.16
C ALA A 5 45.90 7.58 -35.44
N ALA A 6 45.10 7.52 -34.38
CA ALA A 6 43.64 7.63 -34.44
C ALA A 6 43.19 9.11 -34.40
N PRO A 7 42.09 9.49 -35.06
CA PRO A 7 41.61 10.87 -35.07
C PRO A 7 40.80 11.19 -33.81
N ALA A 8 41.07 12.35 -33.23
CA ALA A 8 40.30 12.94 -32.14
C ALA A 8 38.97 13.50 -32.68
N ALA A 9 37.86 12.90 -32.29
CA ALA A 9 36.52 13.43 -32.56
C ALA A 9 36.18 14.51 -31.53
N LEU A 10 36.12 15.76 -31.98
CA LEU A 10 35.53 16.89 -31.27
C LEU A 10 34.01 16.67 -31.14
N LEU A 11 33.53 16.41 -29.92
CA LEU A 11 32.12 16.50 -29.57
C LEU A 11 31.80 17.92 -29.13
N ALA A 12 31.12 18.66 -30.00
CA ALA A 12 30.53 19.96 -29.68
C ALA A 12 29.23 19.75 -28.86
N SER A 13 29.17 20.34 -27.67
CA SER A 13 27.96 20.42 -26.85
C SER A 13 26.96 21.43 -27.43
N PRO A 14 25.67 21.09 -27.65
CA PRO A 14 24.66 22.11 -27.88
C PRO A 14 24.26 22.75 -26.55
N ALA A 15 24.46 24.06 -26.47
CA ALA A 15 24.05 24.90 -25.37
C ALA A 15 22.52 24.92 -25.19
N LEU A 16 22.09 24.81 -23.93
CA LEU A 16 20.71 25.00 -23.49
C LEU A 16 20.18 26.39 -23.84
N ALA A 17 19.13 26.45 -24.66
CA ALA A 17 18.22 27.58 -24.70
C ALA A 17 17.00 27.26 -23.81
N ALA A 18 16.90 27.94 -22.67
CA ALA A 18 15.73 27.87 -21.79
C ALA A 18 14.61 28.76 -22.35
N PRO A 19 13.36 28.29 -22.50
CA PRO A 19 12.24 29.17 -22.76
C PRO A 19 11.78 29.83 -21.46
N ARG A 20 11.96 31.16 -21.43
CA ARG A 20 11.41 32.08 -20.44
C ARG A 20 10.03 32.54 -20.95
N ARG A 21 9.06 32.70 -20.04
CA ARG A 21 7.69 33.27 -20.19
C ARG A 21 6.60 32.21 -20.47
N LEU A 22 5.39 32.23 -19.89
CA LEU A 22 4.60 33.32 -19.32
C LEU A 22 3.62 32.79 -18.24
N ALA A 23 3.36 33.66 -17.27
CA ALA A 23 2.31 33.53 -16.28
C ALA A 23 0.91 33.60 -16.92
N ALA A 24 0.04 32.68 -16.53
CA ALA A 24 -1.42 32.85 -16.56
C ALA A 24 -2.00 31.98 -15.43
N ALA A 25 -2.21 32.60 -14.28
CA ALA A 25 -2.93 32.00 -13.17
C ALA A 25 -4.39 31.81 -13.60
N ALA A 26 -4.79 30.56 -13.86
CA ALA A 26 -6.19 30.20 -14.02
C ALA A 26 -6.85 30.18 -12.65
N ALA A 27 -7.83 31.05 -12.46
CA ALA A 27 -8.69 31.10 -11.29
C ALA A 27 -9.36 29.74 -11.06
N ILE A 28 -9.16 29.17 -9.87
CA ILE A 28 -9.85 27.96 -9.42
C ILE A 28 -11.27 28.38 -8.99
N PRO A 29 -12.35 27.84 -9.57
CA PRO A 29 -13.69 28.10 -9.06
C PRO A 29 -13.81 27.49 -7.66
N ALA A 30 -14.16 28.33 -6.68
CA ALA A 30 -14.44 27.89 -5.32
C ALA A 30 -15.65 26.93 -5.35
N LEU A 31 -15.41 25.65 -5.03
CA LEU A 31 -16.46 24.68 -4.79
C LEU A 31 -17.20 25.07 -3.48
N PRO A 32 -18.54 25.08 -3.46
CA PRO A 32 -19.29 25.29 -2.22
C PRO A 32 -19.21 24.01 -1.38
N LEU A 33 -18.22 23.91 -0.50
CA LEU A 33 -18.17 22.90 0.56
C LEU A 33 -19.16 23.29 1.66
N GLY A 34 -20.45 23.12 1.38
CA GLY A 34 -21.50 23.10 2.41
C GLY A 34 -21.46 21.78 3.17
N TRP A 35 -20.45 21.57 4.02
CA TRP A 35 -20.43 20.42 4.93
C TRP A 35 -21.11 20.83 6.23
N VAL A 36 -22.34 20.38 6.44
CA VAL A 36 -23.00 20.44 7.75
C VAL A 36 -22.66 19.14 8.48
N PRO A 37 -21.78 19.15 9.50
CA PRO A 37 -21.55 17.96 10.31
C PRO A 37 -22.84 17.56 11.00
N ARG A 38 -23.33 16.36 10.70
CA ARG A 38 -24.42 15.73 11.45
C ARG A 38 -23.91 15.54 12.88
N PRO A 39 -24.58 16.05 13.93
CA PRO A 39 -24.11 15.92 15.29
C PRO A 39 -24.00 14.42 15.62
N ALA A 40 -22.78 14.00 15.97
CA ALA A 40 -22.52 12.66 16.44
C ALA A 40 -23.33 12.44 17.72
N ALA A 41 -24.36 11.59 17.64
CA ALA A 41 -25.05 11.10 18.82
C ALA A 41 -24.00 10.44 19.72
N GLN A 42 -23.67 11.09 20.83
CA GLN A 42 -22.76 10.56 21.84
C GLN A 42 -23.43 9.33 22.44
N ARG A 43 -23.01 8.13 22.01
CA ARG A 43 -23.38 6.89 22.70
C ARG A 43 -22.76 6.96 24.11
N PRO A 44 -23.56 6.82 25.18
CA PRO A 44 -23.01 6.75 26.52
C PRO A 44 -22.10 5.54 26.63
N LEU A 45 -20.83 5.79 26.98
CA LEU A 45 -19.87 4.75 27.32
C LEU A 45 -20.41 3.95 28.50
N SER A 46 -20.85 2.72 28.26
CA SER A 46 -21.21 1.76 29.29
C SER A 46 -19.96 1.42 30.10
N ARG A 47 -19.72 2.17 31.17
CA ARG A 47 -18.80 1.80 32.23
C ARG A 47 -19.32 0.53 32.89
N ALA A 48 -18.50 -0.52 32.88
CA ALA A 48 -18.70 -1.68 33.73
C ALA A 48 -18.85 -1.24 35.19
N ALA A 49 -19.91 -1.75 35.82
CA ALA A 49 -20.38 -1.35 37.13
C ALA A 49 -19.35 -1.62 38.24
N ALA A 50 -18.99 -0.55 38.97
CA ALA A 50 -18.62 -0.66 40.37
C ALA A 50 -19.86 -0.31 41.19
N ALA A 51 -20.23 -1.20 42.11
CA ALA A 51 -21.39 -1.06 42.97
C ALA A 51 -21.24 0.13 43.94
N SER A 52 -22.28 0.97 44.06
CA SER A 52 -22.72 1.54 45.34
C SER A 52 -23.98 2.41 45.21
N SER A 53 -24.87 2.17 46.18
CA SER A 53 -25.93 3.00 46.77
C SER A 53 -27.00 3.65 45.89
N SER A 54 -28.19 3.09 46.07
CA SER A 54 -29.53 3.67 45.96
C SER A 54 -29.62 5.14 46.38
N ALA A 55 -30.05 5.99 45.45
CA ALA A 55 -30.82 7.19 45.76
C ALA A 55 -31.85 7.39 44.65
N ASP A 56 -33.12 7.35 45.06
CA ASP A 56 -34.31 7.51 44.22
C ASP A 56 -34.22 8.72 43.29
N LYS A 57 -34.32 8.46 41.99
CA LYS A 57 -34.64 9.48 40.98
C LYS A 57 -35.96 9.11 40.31
N PRO A 58 -36.90 10.06 40.16
CA PRO A 58 -38.21 9.77 39.61
C PRO A 58 -38.11 9.36 38.14
N SER A 59 -38.74 8.24 37.87
CA SER A 59 -38.90 7.51 36.62
C SER A 59 -39.75 8.28 35.60
N GLY A 60 -39.09 9.15 34.84
CA GLY A 60 -39.59 9.68 33.57
C GLY A 60 -38.92 8.99 32.37
N GLN A 61 -38.81 7.67 32.38
CA GLN A 61 -38.34 6.90 31.22
C GLN A 61 -39.48 6.84 30.20
N GLN A 62 -39.57 7.86 29.34
CA GLN A 62 -40.30 7.73 28.08
C GLN A 62 -39.71 6.51 27.35
N PRO A 63 -40.53 5.50 26.99
CA PRO A 63 -40.08 4.44 26.10
C PRO A 63 -39.72 5.12 24.78
N GLY A 64 -38.42 5.34 24.57
CA GLY A 64 -37.90 5.95 23.36
C GLY A 64 -38.36 5.13 22.17
N ALA A 65 -39.22 5.72 21.34
CA ALA A 65 -39.83 5.14 20.15
C ALA A 65 -38.83 4.81 19.02
N GLY A 66 -37.57 4.50 19.34
CA GLY A 66 -36.46 4.48 18.37
C GLY A 66 -35.70 3.16 18.25
N ASP A 67 -35.82 2.22 19.19
CA ASP A 67 -35.00 1.00 19.18
C ASP A 67 -35.81 -0.18 18.63
N ASN A 68 -36.10 -0.17 17.33
CA ASN A 68 -36.54 -1.38 16.65
C ASN A 68 -35.30 -2.22 16.30
N PRO A 69 -34.99 -3.31 17.04
CA PRO A 69 -33.79 -4.11 16.81
C PRO A 69 -33.78 -4.78 15.43
N ILE A 70 -34.96 -4.92 14.80
CA ILE A 70 -35.08 -5.42 13.42
C ILE A 70 -34.55 -4.37 12.44
N LEU A 71 -34.91 -3.10 12.64
CA LEU A 71 -34.45 -2.01 11.78
C LEU A 71 -32.93 -1.83 11.86
N GLU A 72 -32.34 -1.90 13.05
CA GLU A 72 -30.87 -1.83 13.21
C GLU A 72 -30.17 -2.99 12.49
N LYS A 73 -30.70 -4.22 12.59
CA LYS A 73 -30.17 -5.37 11.85
C LYS A 73 -30.27 -5.21 10.34
N VAL A 74 -31.40 -4.71 9.82
CA VAL A 74 -31.58 -4.47 8.38
C VAL A 74 -30.56 -3.44 7.87
N VAL A 75 -30.43 -2.31 8.58
CA VAL A 75 -29.45 -1.26 8.24
C VAL A 75 -28.02 -1.79 8.30
N GLN A 76 -27.70 -2.67 9.26
CA GLN A 76 -26.38 -3.27 9.37
C GLN A 76 -26.06 -4.21 8.21
N VAL A 77 -27.02 -5.04 7.77
CA VAL A 77 -26.86 -5.95 6.63
C VAL A 77 -26.72 -5.17 5.32
N GLU A 78 -27.50 -4.12 5.12
CA GLU A 78 -27.41 -3.25 3.95
C GLU A 78 -26.02 -2.60 3.83
N ARG A 79 -25.51 -2.04 4.94
CA ARG A 79 -24.15 -1.49 4.99
C ARG A 79 -23.06 -2.53 4.73
N GLN A 80 -23.25 -3.77 5.19
CA GLN A 80 -22.30 -4.86 4.92
C GLN A 80 -22.25 -5.19 3.42
N ASN A 81 -23.41 -5.23 2.76
CA ASN A 81 -23.50 -5.46 1.32
C ASN A 81 -22.86 -4.32 0.52
N GLU A 82 -23.14 -3.07 0.86
CA GLU A 82 -22.52 -1.91 0.21
C GLU A 82 -20.99 -1.93 0.31
N ARG A 83 -20.45 -2.24 1.49
CA ARG A 83 -18.99 -2.39 1.69
C ARG A 83 -18.42 -3.55 0.87
N GLY A 84 -19.10 -4.70 0.88
CA GLY A 84 -18.70 -5.86 0.09
C GLY A 84 -18.61 -5.54 -1.42
N LEU A 85 -19.61 -4.83 -1.94
CA LEU A 85 -19.64 -4.36 -3.33
C LEU A 85 -18.51 -3.37 -3.62
N ALA A 86 -18.30 -2.38 -2.76
CA ALA A 86 -17.25 -1.37 -2.93
C ALA A 86 -15.85 -1.99 -2.93
N TYR A 87 -15.53 -2.88 -1.98
CA TYR A 87 -14.27 -3.62 -1.98
C TYR A 87 -14.14 -4.57 -3.16
N GLY A 88 -15.24 -5.19 -3.61
CA GLY A 88 -15.26 -5.99 -4.83
C GLY A 88 -14.89 -5.19 -6.07
N ALA A 89 -15.48 -4.00 -6.24
CA ALA A 89 -15.17 -3.10 -7.33
C ALA A 89 -13.70 -2.62 -7.27
N LEU A 90 -13.22 -2.22 -6.09
CA LEU A 90 -11.82 -1.84 -5.90
C LEU A 90 -10.86 -2.98 -6.24
N ALA A 91 -11.16 -4.21 -5.81
CA ALA A 91 -10.34 -5.38 -6.12
C ALA A 91 -10.24 -5.63 -7.63
N VAL A 92 -11.35 -5.51 -8.37
CA VAL A 92 -11.36 -5.68 -9.83
C VAL A 92 -10.59 -4.56 -10.53
N LEU A 93 -10.85 -3.30 -10.17
CA LEU A 93 -10.21 -2.14 -10.81
C LEU A 93 -8.69 -2.12 -10.56
N LEU A 94 -8.28 -2.27 -9.31
CA LEU A 94 -6.86 -2.28 -8.92
C LEU A 94 -6.17 -3.56 -9.40
N GLY A 95 -6.88 -4.69 -9.41
CA GLY A 95 -6.38 -5.97 -9.92
C GLY A 95 -6.13 -5.92 -11.42
N GLY A 96 -7.09 -5.40 -12.19
CA GLY A 96 -6.96 -5.19 -13.63
C GLY A 96 -5.83 -4.23 -13.99
N ALA A 97 -5.75 -3.08 -13.29
CA ALA A 97 -4.67 -2.12 -13.47
C ALA A 97 -3.30 -2.71 -13.10
N GLY A 98 -3.22 -3.43 -11.97
CA GLY A 98 -2.01 -4.10 -11.52
C GLY A 98 -1.52 -5.17 -12.50
N LEU A 99 -2.44 -5.98 -13.04
CA LEU A 99 -2.13 -7.01 -14.03
C LEU A 99 -1.64 -6.39 -15.35
N ALA A 100 -2.28 -5.31 -15.82
CA ALA A 100 -1.84 -4.59 -17.01
C ALA A 100 -0.41 -4.02 -16.84
N LEU A 101 -0.15 -3.35 -15.72
CA LEU A 101 1.17 -2.80 -15.39
C LEU A 101 2.24 -3.89 -15.21
N LEU A 102 1.86 -5.07 -14.72
CA LEU A 102 2.76 -6.21 -14.56
C LEU A 102 3.12 -6.86 -15.91
N ALA A 103 2.10 -7.10 -16.75
CA ALA A 103 2.21 -7.84 -18.01
C ALA A 103 2.79 -6.99 -19.15
N VAL A 104 2.32 -5.76 -19.32
CA VAL A 104 2.69 -4.86 -20.42
C VAL A 104 3.14 -3.48 -19.92
N PRO A 105 4.14 -3.40 -19.01
CA PRO A 105 4.55 -2.15 -18.36
C PRO A 105 4.90 -1.05 -19.36
N GLN A 106 5.53 -1.40 -20.48
CA GLN A 106 5.93 -0.41 -21.50
C GLN A 106 4.71 0.26 -22.14
N ARG A 107 3.71 -0.52 -22.56
CA ARG A 107 2.48 -0.01 -23.17
C ARG A 107 1.67 0.83 -22.19
N CYS A 108 1.63 0.42 -20.92
CA CYS A 108 0.99 1.22 -19.88
C CYS A 108 1.71 2.57 -19.69
N VAL A 109 3.04 2.59 -19.73
CA VAL A 109 3.82 3.84 -19.65
C VAL A 109 3.54 4.75 -20.84
N GLU A 110 3.57 4.20 -22.06
CA GLU A 110 3.22 4.92 -23.29
C GLU A 110 1.80 5.49 -23.23
N PHE A 111 0.83 4.71 -22.76
CA PHE A 111 -0.58 5.11 -22.72
C PHE A 111 -0.90 6.12 -21.61
N LEU A 112 -0.51 5.83 -20.36
CA LEU A 112 -0.87 6.64 -19.20
C LEU A 112 0.01 7.88 -19.06
N TRP A 113 1.29 7.78 -19.46
CA TRP A 113 2.28 8.84 -19.30
C TRP A 113 2.80 9.40 -20.63
N ALA A 114 2.28 9.00 -21.80
CA ALA A 114 2.69 9.52 -23.10
C ALA A 114 4.22 9.57 -23.28
N ALA A 115 4.93 8.61 -22.67
CA ALA A 115 6.37 8.62 -22.51
C ALA A 115 6.97 7.34 -23.08
N THR A 116 8.18 7.43 -23.63
CA THR A 116 8.95 6.26 -24.06
C THR A 116 9.60 5.62 -22.84
N PRO A 117 9.19 4.40 -22.43
CA PRO A 117 9.71 3.77 -21.24
C PRO A 117 11.14 3.27 -21.45
N SER A 118 12.07 3.69 -20.59
CA SER A 118 13.33 2.98 -20.44
C SER A 118 13.10 1.61 -19.79
N VAL A 119 14.05 0.68 -19.94
CA VAL A 119 13.98 -0.65 -19.29
C VAL A 119 13.82 -0.50 -17.76
N LEU A 120 14.48 0.51 -17.18
CA LEU A 120 14.38 0.82 -15.76
C LEU A 120 12.98 1.28 -15.35
N VAL A 121 12.38 2.21 -16.10
CA VAL A 121 11.01 2.67 -15.86
C VAL A 121 10.01 1.52 -16.03
N ALA A 122 10.19 0.66 -17.02
CA ALA A 122 9.35 -0.52 -17.20
C ALA A 122 9.46 -1.48 -16.00
N GLY A 123 10.65 -1.69 -15.45
CA GLY A 123 10.85 -2.49 -14.24
C GLY A 123 10.19 -1.89 -12.99
N ILE A 124 10.33 -0.57 -12.79
CA ILE A 124 9.65 0.14 -11.69
C ILE A 124 8.13 0.07 -11.85
N THR A 125 7.63 0.23 -13.08
CA THR A 125 6.20 0.15 -13.40
C THR A 125 5.66 -1.25 -13.11
N ARG A 126 6.40 -2.30 -13.46
CA ARG A 126 6.06 -3.69 -13.14
C ARG A 126 5.98 -3.92 -11.63
N ASN A 127 6.92 -3.38 -10.87
CA ASN A 127 6.91 -3.43 -9.41
C ASN A 127 5.71 -2.67 -8.81
N PHE A 128 5.35 -1.51 -9.37
CA PHE A 128 4.14 -0.82 -8.96
C PHE A 128 2.87 -1.63 -9.27
N GLY A 129 2.83 -2.30 -10.44
CA GLY A 129 1.76 -3.22 -10.80
C GLY A 129 1.58 -4.38 -9.80
N SER A 130 2.68 -4.96 -9.30
CA SER A 130 2.60 -6.02 -8.29
C SER A 130 2.07 -5.52 -6.95
N VAL A 131 2.41 -4.30 -6.54
CA VAL A 131 1.83 -3.64 -5.36
C VAL A 131 0.32 -3.45 -5.53
N LEU A 132 -0.15 -3.00 -6.71
CA LEU A 132 -1.59 -2.88 -6.98
C LEU A 132 -2.31 -4.22 -6.92
N LEU A 133 -1.68 -5.32 -7.37
CA LEU A 133 -2.22 -6.67 -7.19
C LEU A 133 -2.33 -7.04 -5.71
N LEU A 134 -1.33 -6.70 -4.88
CA LEU A 134 -1.44 -6.91 -3.43
C LEU A 134 -2.58 -6.10 -2.81
N VAL A 135 -2.75 -4.84 -3.24
CA VAL A 135 -3.87 -3.98 -2.81
C VAL A 135 -5.21 -4.62 -3.19
N ALA A 136 -5.31 -5.17 -4.41
CA ALA A 136 -6.49 -5.89 -4.86
C ALA A 136 -6.78 -7.14 -4.03
N VAL A 137 -5.76 -7.89 -3.64
CA VAL A 137 -5.87 -9.02 -2.71
C VAL A 137 -6.37 -8.55 -1.34
N CYS A 138 -5.83 -7.45 -0.80
CA CYS A 138 -6.31 -6.87 0.46
C CYS A 138 -7.78 -6.45 0.36
N ALA A 139 -8.19 -5.79 -0.73
CA ALA A 139 -9.58 -5.42 -0.98
C ALA A 139 -10.48 -6.66 -1.10
N HIS A 140 -10.03 -7.71 -1.79
CA HIS A 140 -10.77 -8.99 -1.86
C HIS A 140 -10.96 -9.63 -0.48
N CYS A 141 -9.94 -9.65 0.36
CA CYS A 141 -10.04 -10.13 1.75
C CYS A 141 -11.03 -9.29 2.58
N LEU A 142 -11.09 -7.98 2.37
CA LEU A 142 -12.02 -7.07 3.04
C LEU A 142 -13.45 -7.23 2.53
N LYS A 143 -13.64 -7.52 1.24
CA LYS A 143 -14.93 -7.95 0.69
C LYS A 143 -15.43 -9.21 1.42
N GLU A 144 -14.62 -10.27 1.48
CA GLU A 144 -15.01 -11.49 2.21
C GLU A 144 -15.31 -11.20 3.69
N ALA A 145 -14.56 -10.30 4.32
CA ALA A 145 -14.80 -9.91 5.70
C ALA A 145 -16.12 -9.16 5.88
N ALA A 146 -16.51 -8.31 4.92
CA ALA A 146 -17.78 -7.61 4.93
C ALA A 146 -18.96 -8.58 4.77
N GLU A 147 -18.89 -9.49 3.80
CA GLU A 147 -19.91 -10.50 3.53
C GLU A 147 -20.16 -11.44 4.73
N HIS A 148 -19.12 -11.73 5.51
CA HIS A 148 -19.21 -12.60 6.69
C HIS A 148 -19.38 -11.83 8.01
N GLY A 149 -19.57 -10.51 7.98
CA GLY A 149 -19.72 -9.69 9.19
C GLY A 149 -18.48 -9.67 10.10
N ARG A 150 -17.29 -9.95 9.58
CA ARG A 150 -16.02 -10.05 10.34
C ARG A 150 -15.21 -8.76 10.36
N MET A 151 -15.69 -7.68 9.76
CA MET A 151 -14.97 -6.40 9.62
C MET A 151 -14.47 -5.80 10.94
N GLN A 152 -15.08 -6.18 12.06
CA GLN A 152 -14.67 -5.76 13.39
C GLN A 152 -13.38 -6.42 13.90
N SER A 153 -12.90 -7.47 13.24
CA SER A 153 -11.66 -8.13 13.67
C SER A 153 -10.45 -7.23 13.48
N GLU A 154 -9.50 -7.32 14.41
CA GLU A 154 -8.25 -6.55 14.42
C GLU A 154 -7.47 -6.66 13.10
N THR A 155 -7.47 -7.85 12.47
CA THR A 155 -6.81 -8.09 11.18
C THR A 155 -7.37 -7.19 10.08
N TYR A 156 -8.70 -7.12 9.94
CA TYR A 156 -9.33 -6.33 8.88
C TYR A 156 -9.28 -4.83 9.18
N ARG A 157 -9.35 -4.42 10.45
CA ARG A 157 -9.10 -3.03 10.85
C ARG A 157 -7.69 -2.58 10.45
N ARG A 158 -6.66 -3.43 10.67
CA ARG A 158 -5.28 -3.15 10.24
C ARG A 158 -5.16 -3.07 8.72
N LEU A 159 -5.81 -3.98 7.97
CA LEU A 159 -5.80 -3.94 6.51
C LEU A 159 -6.47 -2.67 5.96
N ASN A 160 -7.64 -2.27 6.50
CA ASN A 160 -8.28 -1.00 6.15
C ASN A 160 -7.36 0.19 6.43
N LEU A 161 -6.72 0.21 7.60
CA LEU A 161 -5.77 1.26 7.95
C LEU A 161 -4.58 1.29 6.98
N GLY A 162 -4.09 0.12 6.57
CA GLY A 162 -3.06 -0.02 5.55
C GLY A 162 -3.47 0.54 4.19
N LEU A 163 -4.69 0.22 3.73
CA LEU A 163 -5.25 0.75 2.49
C LEU A 163 -5.47 2.26 2.54
N LEU A 164 -5.92 2.80 3.68
CA LEU A 164 -6.05 4.23 3.91
C LEU A 164 -4.70 4.94 3.74
N TRP A 165 -3.67 4.49 4.47
CA TRP A 165 -2.34 5.10 4.41
C TRP A 165 -1.65 4.90 3.07
N TRP A 166 -1.83 3.75 2.43
CA TRP A 166 -1.31 3.50 1.10
C TRP A 166 -1.94 4.45 0.08
N GLY A 167 -3.28 4.56 0.05
CA GLY A 167 -3.96 5.45 -0.89
C GLY A 167 -3.60 6.92 -0.69
N LEU A 168 -3.57 7.40 0.57
CA LEU A 168 -3.15 8.78 0.88
C LEU A 168 -1.67 9.03 0.55
N GLY A 169 -0.79 8.11 0.94
CA GLY A 169 0.63 8.22 0.68
C GLY A 169 0.97 8.19 -0.80
N SER A 170 0.31 7.33 -1.58
CA SER A 170 0.49 7.26 -3.03
C SER A 170 -0.10 8.47 -3.74
N ALA A 171 -1.26 8.97 -3.31
CA ALA A 171 -1.81 10.22 -3.85
C ALA A 171 -0.90 11.41 -3.57
N LEU A 172 -0.35 11.51 -2.35
CA LEU A 172 0.62 12.55 -1.99
C LEU A 172 1.93 12.42 -2.78
N ALA A 173 2.44 11.19 -2.94
CA ALA A 173 3.63 10.93 -3.75
C ALA A 173 3.44 11.34 -5.23
N LEU A 174 2.26 11.06 -5.82
CA LEU A 174 1.91 11.56 -7.14
C LEU A 174 1.82 13.08 -7.18
N TRP A 175 1.27 13.71 -6.14
CA TRP A 175 1.11 15.16 -6.06
C TRP A 175 2.45 15.90 -5.94
N LEU A 176 3.39 15.33 -5.18
CA LEU A 176 4.73 15.88 -4.96
C LEU A 176 5.71 15.52 -6.09
N ALA A 177 5.33 14.64 -7.01
CA ALA A 177 6.15 14.29 -8.15
C ALA A 177 6.46 15.55 -8.99
N PRO A 178 7.70 15.70 -9.51
CA PRO A 178 8.07 16.84 -10.34
C PRO A 178 7.10 16.96 -11.52
N ALA A 179 6.58 18.15 -11.76
CA ALA A 179 5.50 18.41 -12.72
C ALA A 179 5.77 17.73 -14.06
N GLN A 180 5.02 16.67 -14.34
CA GLN A 180 5.00 16.00 -15.63
C GLN A 180 3.88 16.63 -16.47
N PRO A 181 3.98 16.66 -17.81
CA PRO A 181 2.91 17.13 -18.71
C PRO A 181 1.64 16.25 -18.73
N LEU A 182 1.33 15.53 -17.64
CA LEU A 182 0.52 14.32 -17.64
C LEU A 182 -0.76 14.48 -16.83
N ARG A 183 -1.75 15.17 -17.42
CA ARG A 183 -2.98 15.50 -16.68
C ARG A 183 -3.94 14.31 -16.52
N MET A 184 -4.07 13.44 -17.52
CA MET A 184 -5.13 12.43 -17.52
C MET A 184 -4.78 11.16 -16.73
N GLY A 185 -3.64 10.50 -17.02
CA GLY A 185 -3.23 9.28 -16.32
C GLY A 185 -2.98 9.51 -14.83
N GLN A 186 -2.33 10.63 -14.49
CA GLN A 186 -2.13 11.04 -13.10
C GLN A 186 -3.48 11.32 -12.42
N GLY A 187 -4.38 12.06 -13.06
CA GLY A 187 -5.71 12.35 -12.51
C GLY A 187 -6.53 11.09 -12.21
N LEU A 188 -6.56 10.14 -13.15
CA LEU A 188 -7.26 8.87 -12.97
C LEU A 188 -6.66 8.04 -11.83
N MET A 189 -5.33 7.92 -11.78
CA MET A 189 -4.63 7.22 -10.71
C MET A 189 -4.87 7.87 -9.35
N THR A 190 -4.74 9.20 -9.26
CA THR A 190 -5.01 9.94 -8.01
C THR A 190 -6.46 9.76 -7.57
N ALA A 191 -7.44 9.80 -8.48
CA ALA A 191 -8.84 9.57 -8.14
C ALA A 191 -9.06 8.16 -7.59
N LEU A 192 -8.49 7.13 -8.23
CA LEU A 192 -8.59 5.74 -7.77
C LEU A 192 -7.92 5.53 -6.39
N LEU A 193 -6.75 6.13 -6.17
CA LEU A 193 -6.02 6.07 -4.90
C LEU A 193 -6.78 6.78 -3.76
N LEU A 194 -7.32 7.96 -4.04
CA LEU A 194 -8.13 8.71 -3.07
C LEU A 194 -9.46 8.02 -2.80
N ALA A 195 -10.12 7.43 -3.79
CA ALA A 195 -11.33 6.63 -3.59
C ALA A 195 -11.05 5.41 -2.71
N THR A 196 -9.92 4.74 -2.92
CA THR A 196 -9.46 3.62 -2.07
C THR A 196 -9.24 4.09 -0.64
N ALA A 197 -8.50 5.19 -0.45
CA ALA A 197 -8.23 5.76 0.86
C ALA A 197 -9.52 6.19 1.58
N TRP A 198 -10.40 6.89 0.87
CA TRP A 198 -11.67 7.37 1.38
C TRP A 198 -12.55 6.22 1.87
N HIS A 199 -12.76 5.20 1.03
CA HIS A 199 -13.59 4.06 1.40
C HIS A 199 -13.01 3.26 2.57
N ALA A 200 -11.70 3.02 2.57
CA ALA A 200 -11.01 2.34 3.66
C ALA A 200 -11.09 3.14 4.99
N GLY A 201 -10.95 4.47 4.91
CA GLY A 201 -11.05 5.37 6.06
C GLY A 201 -12.45 5.41 6.67
N LEU A 202 -13.49 5.53 5.83
CA LEU A 202 -14.89 5.45 6.29
C LEU A 202 -15.18 4.11 6.95
N THR A 203 -14.77 3.01 6.31
CA THR A 203 -14.98 1.66 6.86
C THR A 203 -14.25 1.49 8.19
N TYR A 204 -13.03 2.02 8.32
CA TYR A 204 -12.29 2.01 9.58
C TYR A 204 -13.03 2.82 10.66
N GLN A 205 -13.50 4.02 10.34
CA GLN A 205 -14.23 4.87 11.29
C GLN A 205 -15.49 4.19 11.84
N GLU A 206 -16.21 3.46 11.00
CA GLU A 206 -17.45 2.78 11.40
C GLU A 206 -17.20 1.48 12.17
N THR A 207 -16.01 0.89 12.02
CA THR A 207 -15.64 -0.33 12.73
C THR A 207 -14.91 -0.04 14.03
N ASP A 208 -14.16 1.05 14.14
CA ASP A 208 -13.41 1.36 15.35
C ASP A 208 -14.17 2.28 16.32
N GLU A 209 -14.32 1.85 17.57
CA GLU A 209 -15.02 2.62 18.61
C GLU A 209 -14.35 3.97 18.91
N GLN A 210 -13.04 4.06 18.65
CA GLN A 210 -12.26 5.26 18.95
C GLN A 210 -12.30 6.30 17.83
N GLY A 211 -12.84 5.92 16.66
CA GLY A 211 -12.95 6.75 15.46
C GLY A 211 -11.61 7.09 14.79
N LEU A 212 -11.66 7.99 13.80
CA LEU A 212 -10.47 8.48 13.09
C LEU A 212 -9.75 9.56 13.90
N LYS A 213 -9.01 9.16 14.93
CA LYS A 213 -8.08 10.07 15.61
C LYS A 213 -6.68 9.88 15.01
N PRO A 214 -6.17 10.82 14.18
CA PRO A 214 -4.92 10.61 13.43
C PRO A 214 -3.73 10.23 14.31
N GLY A 215 -3.60 10.88 15.48
CA GLY A 215 -2.54 10.55 16.45
C GLY A 215 -2.66 9.15 17.04
N TYR A 216 -3.88 8.65 17.24
CA TYR A 216 -4.12 7.28 17.69
C TYR A 216 -3.80 6.26 16.60
N LEU A 217 -4.25 6.51 15.37
CA LEU A 217 -3.94 5.67 14.20
C LEU A 217 -2.45 5.56 13.96
N PHE A 218 -1.75 6.70 14.03
CA PHE A 218 -0.31 6.74 13.87
C PHE A 218 0.41 6.01 15.01
N LYS A 219 -0.05 6.19 16.26
CA LYS A 219 0.49 5.45 17.41
C LYS A 219 0.22 3.94 17.32
N GLN A 220 -0.95 3.52 16.86
CA GLN A 220 -1.25 2.11 16.61
C GLN A 220 -0.37 1.53 15.51
N PHE A 221 -0.17 2.29 14.43
CA PHE A 221 0.72 1.91 13.34
C PHE A 221 2.16 1.76 13.84
N LEU A 222 2.70 2.76 14.52
CA LEU A 222 4.04 2.71 15.12
C LEU A 222 4.18 1.63 16.18
N GLY A 223 3.16 1.41 17.02
CA GLY A 223 3.15 0.34 18.02
C GLY A 223 3.16 -1.05 17.36
N SER A 224 2.42 -1.21 16.26
CA SER A 224 2.46 -2.42 15.42
C SER A 224 3.85 -2.62 14.82
N LEU A 225 4.50 -1.55 14.36
CA LEU A 225 5.89 -1.59 13.89
C LEU A 225 6.88 -1.93 15.01
N GLY A 226 6.73 -1.37 16.22
CA GLY A 226 7.57 -1.71 17.37
C GLY A 226 7.47 -3.18 17.76
N ASN A 227 6.27 -3.75 17.68
CA ASN A 227 6.01 -5.17 17.92
C ASN A 227 6.63 -6.10 16.85
N LEU A 228 7.13 -5.58 15.72
CA LEU A 228 7.93 -6.38 14.78
C LEU A 228 9.23 -6.86 15.43
N ALA A 229 9.79 -6.13 16.39
CA ALA A 229 11.04 -6.50 17.06
C ALA A 229 10.83 -7.48 18.24
N SER A 230 9.61 -7.62 18.74
CA SER A 230 9.29 -8.57 19.80
C SER A 230 9.18 -9.99 19.23
N TYR A 231 9.96 -10.90 19.77
CA TYR A 231 9.85 -12.35 19.56
C TYR A 231 9.48 -12.97 20.90
N SER A 232 8.23 -13.42 21.04
CA SER A 232 7.83 -14.22 22.21
C SER A 232 8.02 -15.70 21.91
N ASN A 233 8.40 -16.50 22.91
CA ASN A 233 8.45 -17.96 22.81
C ASN A 233 7.05 -18.53 22.50
N THR A 234 6.77 -18.77 21.22
CA THR A 234 5.61 -19.53 20.73
C THR A 234 6.06 -20.87 20.17
N ASP A 235 5.12 -21.80 19.98
CA ASP A 235 5.35 -23.15 19.47
C ASP A 235 6.34 -23.23 18.30
N LYS A 236 7.21 -24.26 18.34
CA LYS A 236 8.38 -24.43 17.46
C LYS A 236 8.06 -24.33 15.95
N SER A 237 6.84 -24.68 15.53
CA SER A 237 6.41 -24.63 14.12
C SER A 237 6.10 -23.22 13.60
N ALA A 238 5.69 -22.30 14.48
CA ALA A 238 5.37 -20.91 14.10
C ALA A 238 6.61 -19.99 14.11
N ILE A 239 7.70 -20.44 14.72
CA ILE A 239 8.91 -19.64 14.95
C ILE A 239 9.54 -19.17 13.64
N VAL A 240 9.70 -20.06 12.66
CA VAL A 240 10.34 -19.72 11.38
C VAL A 240 9.53 -18.65 10.64
N SER A 241 8.21 -18.81 10.54
CA SER A 241 7.34 -17.81 9.93
C SER A 241 7.35 -16.48 10.68
N LEU A 242 7.37 -16.51 12.01
CA LEU A 242 7.48 -15.31 12.82
C LEU A 242 8.77 -14.51 12.51
N TYR A 243 9.91 -15.19 12.43
CA TYR A 243 11.21 -14.57 12.13
C TYR A 243 11.31 -14.08 10.69
N VAL A 244 10.90 -14.91 9.72
CA VAL A 244 10.99 -14.55 8.30
C VAL A 244 10.09 -13.36 7.98
N TYR A 245 8.82 -13.37 8.40
CA TYR A 245 7.93 -12.23 8.18
C TYR A 245 8.37 -10.99 8.96
N GLY A 246 8.88 -11.15 10.19
CA GLY A 246 9.40 -10.04 10.99
C GLY A 246 10.62 -9.37 10.35
N LEU A 247 11.57 -10.17 9.87
CA LEU A 247 12.75 -9.68 9.15
C LEU A 247 12.36 -9.03 7.82
N ALA A 248 11.50 -9.69 7.04
CA ALA A 248 11.03 -9.18 5.76
C ALA A 248 10.29 -7.84 5.92
N ALA A 249 9.46 -7.68 6.96
CA ALA A 249 8.79 -6.40 7.21
C ALA A 249 9.80 -5.28 7.53
N LYS A 250 10.84 -5.56 8.33
CA LYS A 250 11.89 -4.59 8.65
C LYS A 250 12.68 -4.17 7.41
N THR A 251 13.12 -5.14 6.60
CA THR A 251 13.86 -4.84 5.35
C THR A 251 12.99 -4.06 4.37
N THR A 252 11.68 -4.36 4.33
CA THR A 252 10.71 -3.65 3.51
C THR A 252 10.50 -2.20 3.98
N ILE A 253 10.45 -1.95 5.30
CA ILE A 253 10.38 -0.58 5.85
C ILE A 253 11.67 0.19 5.53
N ALA A 254 12.83 -0.44 5.67
CA ALA A 254 14.10 0.16 5.30
C ALA A 254 14.14 0.52 3.81
N ALA A 255 13.64 -0.37 2.95
CA ALA A 255 13.50 -0.11 1.51
C ALA A 255 12.52 1.05 1.22
N ALA A 256 11.37 1.09 1.91
CA ALA A 256 10.42 2.20 1.80
C ALA A 256 11.05 3.54 2.20
N ALA A 257 11.74 3.58 3.34
CA ALA A 257 12.45 4.77 3.81
C ALA A 257 13.51 5.21 2.80
N ALA A 258 14.29 4.27 2.26
CA ALA A 258 15.28 4.56 1.23
C ALA A 258 14.63 5.21 -0.01
N HIS A 259 13.55 4.63 -0.54
CA HIS A 259 12.84 5.16 -1.70
C HIS A 259 12.18 6.52 -1.47
N LEU A 260 11.67 6.78 -0.26
CA LEU A 260 11.07 8.07 0.09
C LEU A 260 12.13 9.16 0.32
N LEU A 261 13.30 8.80 0.83
CA LEU A 261 14.41 9.72 1.10
C LEU A 261 15.34 9.91 -0.11
N GLU A 262 15.24 9.07 -1.14
CA GLU A 262 16.13 9.06 -2.32
C GLU A 262 16.11 10.38 -3.09
N GLY A 263 15.00 11.13 -3.07
CA GLY A 263 14.93 12.48 -3.63
C GLY A 263 15.92 13.47 -3.01
N LYS A 264 16.38 13.22 -1.77
CA LYS A 264 17.42 13.99 -1.07
C LYS A 264 18.77 13.26 -1.01
N MET A 265 18.79 11.93 -1.05
CA MET A 265 19.99 11.09 -1.08
C MET A 265 20.52 10.88 -2.51
N ARG A 266 20.54 11.95 -3.32
CA ARG A 266 21.01 11.97 -4.71
C ARG A 266 22.50 11.61 -4.91
N ILE A 267 23.18 11.11 -3.87
CA ILE A 267 24.63 10.83 -3.82
C ILE A 267 24.90 9.37 -3.39
N MET A 268 23.91 8.56 -2.99
CA MET A 268 24.12 7.15 -2.61
C MET A 268 23.17 6.19 -3.32
N SER A 269 23.02 6.30 -4.64
CA SER A 269 22.38 5.26 -5.45
C SER A 269 23.27 4.01 -5.57
N ASP A 270 23.81 3.48 -4.46
CA ASP A 270 24.55 2.21 -4.28
C ASP A 270 25.68 1.89 -5.31
N GLY A 271 26.01 2.77 -6.26
CA GLY A 271 26.67 2.38 -7.51
C GLY A 271 25.93 1.28 -8.31
N LEU A 272 24.69 0.94 -7.94
CA LEU A 272 23.97 -0.21 -8.50
C LEU A 272 23.21 0.13 -9.77
N LEU A 273 22.64 1.33 -9.87
CA LEU A 273 21.96 1.75 -11.08
C LEU A 273 22.98 2.39 -12.03
N LEU A 274 23.13 1.79 -13.20
CA LEU A 274 24.02 2.29 -14.25
C LEU A 274 23.29 3.20 -15.24
N ALA A 275 21.95 3.18 -15.22
CA ALA A 275 21.10 3.96 -16.11
C ALA A 275 20.40 5.11 -15.36
N PRO A 276 20.22 6.29 -16.00
CA PRO A 276 19.47 7.38 -15.40
C PRO A 276 17.98 7.01 -15.26
N LEU A 277 17.37 7.35 -14.11
CA LEU A 277 15.96 7.08 -13.81
C LEU A 277 14.99 7.86 -14.72
N GLY A 278 15.41 9.05 -15.18
CA GLY A 278 14.53 10.04 -15.81
C GLY A 278 13.50 10.64 -14.82
N SER A 279 12.76 11.65 -15.26
CA SER A 279 11.77 12.33 -14.41
C SER A 279 10.61 11.41 -14.02
N LEU A 280 10.17 10.54 -14.93
CA LEU A 280 9.11 9.57 -14.68
C LEU A 280 9.53 8.52 -13.65
N GLY A 281 10.74 7.95 -13.78
CA GLY A 281 11.27 7.03 -12.79
C GLY A 281 11.33 7.67 -11.39
N VAL A 282 11.77 8.93 -11.30
CA VAL A 282 11.82 9.68 -10.03
C VAL A 282 10.43 9.86 -9.43
N SER A 283 9.39 9.95 -10.26
CA SER A 283 8.00 10.11 -9.84
C SER A 283 7.36 8.78 -9.39
N LEU A 284 7.74 7.66 -10.02
CA LEU A 284 7.20 6.34 -9.70
C LEU A 284 7.86 5.71 -8.47
N LEU A 285 9.12 6.05 -8.19
CA LEU A 285 9.88 5.44 -7.10
C LEU A 285 9.25 5.65 -5.71
N PRO A 286 8.78 6.87 -5.35
CA PRO A 286 8.05 7.07 -4.10
C PRO A 286 6.76 6.25 -4.00
N LEU A 287 6.07 5.99 -5.13
CA LEU A 287 4.86 5.15 -5.13
C LEU A 287 5.17 3.70 -4.76
N VAL A 288 6.27 3.17 -5.30
CA VAL A 288 6.77 1.84 -4.93
C VAL A 288 7.20 1.84 -3.45
N GLY A 289 7.84 2.92 -2.98
CA GLY A 289 8.17 3.12 -1.56
C GLY A 289 6.97 3.05 -0.63
N VAL A 290 5.88 3.76 -0.93
CA VAL A 290 4.62 3.67 -0.19
C VAL A 290 4.01 2.26 -0.29
N GLY A 291 4.11 1.64 -1.47
CA GLY A 291 3.73 0.23 -1.67
C GLY A 291 4.43 -0.74 -0.73
N TYR A 292 5.73 -0.55 -0.50
CA TYR A 292 6.48 -1.34 0.46
C TYR A 292 5.98 -1.16 1.90
N LEU A 293 5.52 0.02 2.30
CA LEU A 293 4.90 0.18 3.63
C LEU A 293 3.65 -0.70 3.79
N LEU A 294 2.85 -0.83 2.72
CA LEU A 294 1.72 -1.77 2.70
C LEU A 294 2.18 -3.23 2.78
N VAL A 295 3.21 -3.61 2.00
CA VAL A 295 3.82 -4.95 2.06
C VAL A 295 4.29 -5.27 3.49
N ALA A 296 4.95 -4.33 4.15
CA ALA A 296 5.40 -4.50 5.54
C ALA A 296 4.22 -4.69 6.51
N LEU A 297 3.11 -3.97 6.31
CA LEU A 297 1.89 -4.16 7.09
C LEU A 297 1.28 -5.55 6.86
N VAL A 298 1.21 -6.02 5.60
CA VAL A 298 0.72 -7.37 5.29
C VAL A 298 1.63 -8.44 5.92
N LEU A 299 2.95 -8.30 5.82
CA LEU A 299 3.91 -9.18 6.49
C LEU A 299 3.71 -9.18 8.01
N PHE A 300 3.43 -8.02 8.61
CA PHE A 300 3.09 -7.94 10.03
C PHE A 300 1.78 -8.67 10.36
N THR A 301 0.74 -8.55 9.53
CA THR A 301 -0.51 -9.31 9.73
C THR A 301 -0.28 -10.82 9.63
N GLN A 302 0.61 -11.27 8.74
CA GLN A 302 1.03 -12.66 8.64
C GLN A 302 1.85 -13.12 9.85
N LYS A 303 2.75 -12.27 10.37
CA LYS A 303 3.48 -12.52 11.62
C LYS A 303 2.52 -12.75 12.78
N ASP A 304 1.52 -11.89 12.95
CA ASP A 304 0.51 -12.03 14.01
C ASP A 304 -0.36 -13.28 13.81
N ALA A 305 -0.73 -13.60 12.57
CA ALA A 305 -1.44 -14.84 12.25
C ALA A 305 -0.61 -16.09 12.58
N ALA A 306 0.69 -16.07 12.27
CA ALA A 306 1.63 -17.14 12.60
C ALA A 306 1.69 -17.35 14.11
N ARG A 307 1.83 -16.26 14.89
CA ARG A 307 1.85 -16.30 16.35
C ARG A 307 0.58 -16.93 16.93
N ARG A 308 -0.58 -16.70 16.30
CA ARG A 308 -1.88 -17.24 16.72
C ARG A 308 -2.20 -18.63 16.13
N GLY A 309 -1.30 -19.22 15.34
CA GLY A 309 -1.55 -20.51 14.68
C GLY A 309 -2.63 -20.46 13.58
N ARG A 310 -2.91 -19.28 13.01
CA ARG A 310 -4.04 -19.07 12.08
C ARG A 310 -3.63 -18.94 10.61
N LEU A 311 -2.38 -19.20 10.25
CA LEU A 311 -1.86 -19.02 8.88
C LEU A 311 -2.64 -19.82 7.81
N GLY A 312 -3.26 -20.95 8.19
CA GLY A 312 -4.06 -21.75 7.27
C GLY A 312 -5.45 -21.20 6.92
N ALA A 313 -5.90 -20.11 7.55
CA ALA A 313 -7.18 -19.49 7.21
C ALA A 313 -7.15 -18.85 5.80
N SER A 314 -8.30 -18.82 5.11
CA SER A 314 -8.40 -18.37 3.71
C SER A 314 -7.78 -16.99 3.48
N THR A 315 -8.08 -16.03 4.35
CA THR A 315 -7.54 -14.66 4.31
C THR A 315 -6.01 -14.64 4.27
N PHE A 316 -5.36 -15.42 5.13
CA PHE A 316 -3.90 -15.44 5.22
C PHE A 316 -3.28 -16.21 4.06
N LYS A 317 -3.97 -17.21 3.52
CA LYS A 317 -3.59 -17.84 2.24
C LYS A 317 -3.64 -16.82 1.11
N SER A 318 -4.74 -16.08 0.93
CA SER A 318 -4.85 -15.04 -0.10
C SER A 318 -3.76 -13.98 0.04
N LEU A 319 -3.51 -13.48 1.25
CA LEU A 319 -2.43 -12.53 1.51
C LEU A 319 -1.03 -13.11 1.21
N ASN A 320 -0.79 -14.40 1.45
CA ASN A 320 0.45 -15.07 1.08
C ASN A 320 0.62 -15.18 -0.44
N ALA A 321 -0.46 -15.47 -1.18
CA ALA A 321 -0.43 -15.42 -2.64
C ALA A 321 -0.09 -14.01 -3.14
N GLY A 322 -0.70 -12.96 -2.54
CA GLY A 322 -0.38 -11.56 -2.85
C GLY A 322 1.10 -11.22 -2.60
N LEU A 323 1.66 -11.64 -1.47
CA LEU A 323 3.09 -11.46 -1.15
C LEU A 323 4.00 -12.21 -2.13
N ALA A 324 3.61 -13.42 -2.55
CA ALA A 324 4.34 -14.18 -3.55
C ALA A 324 4.40 -13.46 -4.90
N ILE A 325 3.28 -12.89 -5.36
CA ILE A 325 3.24 -12.08 -6.59
C ILE A 325 4.21 -10.91 -6.49
N VAL A 326 4.20 -10.16 -5.37
CA VAL A 326 5.12 -9.04 -5.17
C VAL A 326 6.58 -9.50 -5.22
N GLY A 327 6.93 -10.55 -4.47
CA GLY A 327 8.30 -11.07 -4.45
C GLY A 327 8.79 -11.58 -5.81
N LEU A 328 7.95 -12.34 -6.53
CA LEU A 328 8.27 -12.83 -7.88
C LEU A 328 8.43 -11.68 -8.88
N ALA A 329 7.50 -10.73 -8.88
CA ALA A 329 7.55 -9.57 -9.76
C ALA A 329 8.83 -8.75 -9.52
N HIS A 330 9.19 -8.52 -8.25
CA HIS A 330 10.38 -7.76 -7.89
C HIS A 330 11.66 -8.50 -8.25
N ALA A 331 11.74 -9.81 -7.97
CA ALA A 331 12.87 -10.63 -8.37
C ALA A 331 13.03 -10.65 -9.90
N ALA A 332 11.94 -10.82 -10.65
CA ALA A 332 11.94 -10.81 -12.11
C ALA A 332 12.34 -9.44 -12.69
N SER A 333 11.83 -8.34 -12.12
CA SER A 333 12.22 -6.98 -12.52
C SER A 333 13.71 -6.75 -12.29
N LEU A 334 14.23 -7.08 -11.11
CA LEU A 334 15.65 -6.93 -10.79
C LEU A 334 16.54 -7.82 -11.66
N ALA A 335 16.15 -9.07 -11.89
CA ALA A 335 16.88 -9.98 -12.78
C ALA A 335 16.89 -9.50 -14.23
N GLY A 336 15.77 -8.97 -14.73
CA GLY A 336 15.69 -8.37 -16.05
C GLY A 336 16.56 -7.12 -16.19
N LEU A 337 16.59 -6.26 -15.17
CA LEU A 337 17.49 -5.09 -15.14
C LEU A 337 18.95 -5.49 -15.08
N TRP A 338 19.27 -6.57 -14.37
CA TRP A 338 20.61 -7.14 -14.33
C TRP A 338 21.03 -7.64 -15.72
N GLN A 339 20.22 -8.47 -16.36
CA GLN A 339 20.49 -8.99 -17.71
C GLN A 339 20.60 -7.88 -18.76
N ALA A 340 19.80 -6.82 -18.65
CA ALA A 340 19.85 -5.68 -19.55
C ALA A 340 21.03 -4.72 -19.30
N GLY A 341 21.90 -5.00 -18.33
CA GLY A 341 23.01 -4.12 -17.97
C GLY A 341 22.61 -2.80 -17.31
N ALA A 342 21.34 -2.64 -16.93
CA ALA A 342 20.84 -1.47 -16.21
C ALA A 342 21.18 -1.52 -14.71
N LEU A 343 21.44 -2.72 -14.19
CA LEU A 343 21.88 -2.99 -12.82
C LEU A 343 23.32 -3.51 -12.82
N ALA A 344 24.16 -2.99 -11.92
CA ALA A 344 25.54 -3.42 -11.76
C ALA A 344 25.61 -4.90 -11.34
N HIS A 345 26.52 -5.64 -11.98
CA HIS A 345 26.74 -7.07 -11.74
C HIS A 345 27.51 -7.32 -10.43
N THR A 346 26.86 -7.02 -9.30
CA THR A 346 27.46 -7.09 -7.97
C THR A 346 26.86 -8.21 -7.13
N LYS A 347 27.60 -8.67 -6.13
CA LYS A 347 27.07 -9.62 -5.12
C LYS A 347 25.85 -9.06 -4.39
N LEU A 348 25.78 -7.73 -4.21
CA LEU A 348 24.65 -7.06 -3.59
C LEU A 348 23.39 -7.13 -4.46
N ALA A 349 23.51 -6.93 -5.78
CA ALA A 349 22.39 -7.11 -6.72
C ALA A 349 21.85 -8.55 -6.68
N ALA A 350 22.76 -9.54 -6.70
CA ALA A 350 22.43 -10.95 -6.58
C ALA A 350 21.68 -11.25 -5.28
N ALA A 351 22.18 -10.73 -4.16
CA ALA A 351 21.55 -10.89 -2.85
C ALA A 351 20.14 -10.26 -2.81
N LYS A 352 19.95 -9.07 -3.38
CA LYS A 352 18.63 -8.41 -3.46
C LYS A 352 17.62 -9.29 -4.23
N ILE A 353 18.02 -9.88 -5.36
CA ILE A 353 17.18 -10.80 -6.13
C ILE A 353 16.86 -12.06 -5.33
N ALA A 354 17.88 -12.68 -4.72
CA ALA A 354 17.71 -13.88 -3.92
C ALA A 354 16.75 -13.66 -2.75
N VAL A 355 16.84 -12.51 -2.06
CA VAL A 355 15.94 -12.16 -0.96
C VAL A 355 14.49 -12.06 -1.43
N GLN A 356 14.22 -11.40 -2.56
CA GLN A 356 12.86 -11.28 -3.10
C GLN A 356 12.30 -12.64 -3.56
N ALA A 357 13.13 -13.46 -4.22
CA ALA A 357 12.77 -14.82 -4.61
C ALA A 357 12.49 -15.71 -3.39
N SER A 358 13.28 -15.57 -2.33
CA SER A 358 13.13 -16.32 -1.08
C SER A 358 11.85 -15.93 -0.34
N LEU A 359 11.52 -14.63 -0.30
CA LEU A 359 10.24 -14.15 0.22
C LEU A 359 9.06 -14.77 -0.54
N ALA A 360 9.13 -14.79 -1.87
CA ALA A 360 8.09 -15.40 -2.68
C ALA A 360 7.95 -16.91 -2.43
N ALA A 361 9.07 -17.65 -2.43
CA ALA A 361 9.08 -19.08 -2.14
C ALA A 361 8.50 -19.37 -0.75
N PHE A 362 8.85 -18.55 0.24
CA PHE A 362 8.34 -18.68 1.59
C PHE A 362 6.83 -18.39 1.68
N ALA A 363 6.35 -17.36 0.99
CA ALA A 363 4.93 -17.04 0.94
C ALA A 363 4.13 -18.15 0.24
N LEU A 364 4.64 -18.71 -0.87
CA LEU A 364 4.04 -19.86 -1.55
C LEU A 364 4.03 -21.13 -0.68
N TYR A 365 5.11 -21.36 0.07
CA TYR A 365 5.18 -22.47 1.02
C TYR A 365 4.07 -22.34 2.08
N ASN A 366 3.91 -21.17 2.71
CA ASN A 366 2.84 -20.96 3.69
C ASN A 366 1.45 -21.02 3.04
N TYR A 367 1.28 -20.55 1.81
CA TYR A 367 0.03 -20.69 1.07
C TYR A 367 -0.39 -22.17 0.90
N ALA A 368 0.56 -23.02 0.48
CA ALA A 368 0.33 -24.43 0.21
C ALA A 368 0.20 -25.28 1.49
N PHE A 369 1.07 -25.06 2.47
CA PHE A 369 1.28 -26.01 3.58
C PHE A 369 0.85 -25.52 4.96
N ALA A 370 0.42 -24.26 5.13
CA ALA A 370 -0.07 -23.81 6.42
C ALA A 370 -1.36 -24.57 6.81
N LYS A 371 -1.34 -25.18 8.00
CA LYS A 371 -2.48 -25.87 8.60
C LYS A 371 -3.44 -24.87 9.25
N LYS A 372 -4.73 -25.22 9.26
CA LYS A 372 -5.80 -24.43 9.89
C LYS A 372 -5.76 -24.51 11.39
#